data_AF-A0A4R5EEI4-F1
#
_entry.id   AF-A0A4R5EEI4-F1
#
_cell.length_a   1.000
_cell.length_b   1.000
_cell.length_c   1.000
_cell.angle_alpha   90.00
_cell.angle_beta   90.00
_cell.angle_gamma   90.00
#
_symmetry.space_group_name_H-M   'P 1'
#
loop_
_entity.id
_entity.type
_entity.pdbx_description
1 polymer ?
#
loop_
_entity_poly.entity_id
_entity_poly.type
_entity_poly.pdbx_seq_one_letter_code
_entity_poly.pdbx_strand_id
1 'polypeptide(L)' 'MNEPVALLLLRHLFPDWAITRGREGTWRAAGRTLISSSDLDGLLEMLTVADPDAARRAVRLLKERPSAAP' A
#
# COMPACT_ATOMS: atom_id res chain seq x y z
N MET A 1 -7.82 11.98 1.82
CA MET A 1 -8.22 10.60 1.43
C MET A 1 -8.88 9.95 2.63
N ASN A 2 -9.96 9.18 2.46
CA ASN A 2 -10.59 8.46 3.57
C ASN A 2 -9.66 7.31 4.00
N GLU A 3 -9.18 7.30 5.25
CA GLU A 3 -8.16 6.35 5.75
C GLU A 3 -8.54 4.87 5.55
N PRO A 4 -9.78 4.43 5.86
CA PRO A 4 -10.30 3.13 5.48
C PRO A 4 -10.16 2.79 3.99
N VAL A 5 -10.43 3.76 3.11
CA VAL A 5 -10.30 3.56 1.65
C VAL A 5 -8.84 3.40 1.26
N ALA A 6 -7.94 4.18 1.86
CA ALA A 6 -6.50 4.04 1.65
C ALA A 6 -6.01 2.64 2.08
N LEU A 7 -6.47 2.14 3.22
CA LEU A 7 -6.11 0.80 3.71
C LEU A 7 -6.58 -0.30 2.76
N LEU A 8 -7.82 -0.22 2.27
CA LEU A 8 -8.36 -1.17 1.29
C LEU A 8 -7.57 -1.13 -0.02
N LEU A 9 -7.28 0.07 -0.52
CA LEU A 9 -6.48 0.24 -1.73
C LEU A 9 -5.08 -0.35 -1.57
N LEU A 10 -4.41 -0.09 -0.45
CA LEU A 10 -3.09 -0.63 -0.18
C LEU A 10 -3.08 -2.15 -0.14
N ARG A 11 -4.05 -2.77 0.54
CA ARG A 11 -4.18 -4.24 0.57
C ARG A 11 -4.43 -4.85 -0.81
N HIS A 12 -5.14 -4.11 -1.67
CA HIS A 12 -5.37 -4.53 -3.06
C HIS A 12 -4.10 -4.40 -3.91
N LEU A 13 -3.33 -3.33 -3.72
CA LEU A 13 -2.10 -3.05 -4.48
C LEU A 13 -0.91 -3.91 -4.05
N PHE A 14 -0.84 -4.25 -2.77
CA PHE A 14 0.24 -5.03 -2.16
C PHE A 14 -0.34 -6.31 -1.51
N PRO A 15 -0.85 -7.26 -2.31
CA PRO A 15 -1.52 -8.46 -1.79
C PRO A 15 -0.59 -9.36 -0.97
N ASP A 16 0.72 -9.29 -1.22
CA ASP A 16 1.75 -10.05 -0.51
C ASP A 16 2.11 -9.43 0.87
N TRP A 17 1.53 -8.27 1.21
CA TRP A 17 1.82 -7.53 2.43
C TRP A 17 0.58 -7.44 3.33
N ALA A 18 0.74 -7.85 4.59
CA ALA A 18 -0.26 -7.66 5.62
C ALA A 18 -0.22 -6.21 6.13
N ILE A 19 -1.02 -5.35 5.51
CA ILE A 19 -1.09 -3.92 5.83
C ILE A 19 -2.19 -3.67 6.87
N THR A 20 -1.82 -2.98 7.94
CA THR A 20 -2.70 -2.61 9.05
C THR A 20 -2.47 -1.18 9.50
N ARG A 21 -3.48 -0.64 10.18
CA ARG A 21 -3.44 0.68 10.77
C ARG A 21 -3.68 0.54 12.27
N GLY A 22 -2.68 0.91 13.07
CA GLY A 22 -2.77 0.87 14.53
C GLY A 22 -3.73 1.93 15.08
N ARG A 23 -4.16 1.74 16.34
CA ARG A 23 -5.07 2.66 17.05
C ARG A 23 -4.54 4.10 17.17
N GLU A 24 -3.23 4.28 17.11
CA GLU A 24 -2.58 5.56 17.43
C GLU A 24 -2.32 6.47 16.23
N GLY A 25 -2.34 5.96 15.01
CA GLY A 25 -1.75 6.73 13.91
C GLY A 25 -0.93 5.91 12.93
N THR A 26 -0.36 4.82 13.43
CA THR A 26 0.76 4.17 12.76
C THR A 26 0.31 3.18 11.70
N TRP A 27 0.80 3.38 10.49
CA TRP A 27 0.73 2.41 9.41
C TRP A 27 1.79 1.33 9.60
N ARG A 28 1.41 0.07 9.39
CA ARG A 28 2.31 -1.08 9.48
C ARG A 28 2.10 -1.99 8.29
N ALA A 29 3.18 -2.47 7.69
CA ALA A 29 3.15 -3.47 6.65
C ALA A 29 4.11 -4.61 7.03
N ALA A 30 3.57 -5.84 7.07
CA ALA A 30 4.35 -7.04 7.32
C ALA A 30 4.39 -7.90 6.05
N GLY A 31 5.60 -8.16 5.57
CA GLY A 31 5.89 -9.07 4.45
C GLY A 31 7.17 -9.85 4.75
N ARG A 32 8.18 -9.76 3.89
CA ARG A 32 9.53 -10.27 4.19
C ARG A 32 10.24 -9.49 5.30
N THR A 33 9.85 -8.22 5.47
CA THR A 33 10.28 -7.36 6.57
C THR A 33 9.07 -6.70 7.21
N LEU A 34 9.22 -6.24 8.45
CA LEU A 34 8.23 -5.43 9.14
C LEU A 34 8.64 -3.96 9.04
N ILE A 35 7.77 -3.14 8.44
CA ILE A 35 7.97 -1.70 8.32
C ILE A 35 6.79 -0.95 8.92
N SER A 36 7.06 0.26 9.42
CA SER A 36 6.04 1.11 10.03
C SER A 36 6.35 2.58 9.82
N SER A 37 5.29 3.37 9.63
CA SER A 37 5.36 4.83 9.49
C SER A 37 4.21 5.51 10.24
N SER A 38 4.43 6.74 10.68
CA SER A 38 3.39 7.61 11.26
C SER A 38 2.30 8.00 10.25
N ASP A 39 2.64 7.97 8.97
CA ASP A 39 1.80 8.44 7.87
C ASP A 39 1.90 7.48 6.67
N LEU A 40 0.95 7.67 5.75
CA LEU A 40 0.81 6.80 4.58
C LEU A 40 1.97 6.95 3.60
N ASP A 41 2.45 8.18 3.40
CA ASP A 41 3.48 8.47 2.40
C ASP A 41 4.82 7.83 2.80
N GLY A 42 5.21 7.96 4.07
CA GLY A 42 6.39 7.28 4.60
C GLY A 42 6.26 5.75 4.56
N LEU A 43 5.05 5.19 4.73
CA LEU A 43 4.85 3.75 4.55
C LEU A 43 5.08 3.34 3.09
N LEU A 44 4.57 4.12 2.14
CA LEU A 44 4.74 3.86 0.71
C LEU A 44 6.21 3.94 0.29
N GLU A 45 6.95 4.96 0.74
CA GLU A 45 8.39 5.05 0.51
C GLU A 45 9.12 3.81 1.02
N MET A 46 8.86 3.41 2.26
CA MET A 46 9.45 2.19 2.83
C MET A 46 9.07 0.92 2.06
N LEU A 47 7.81 0.81 1.60
CA LEU A 47 7.37 -0.31 0.75
C LEU A 47 8.13 -0.35 -0.59
N THR A 48 8.37 0.81 -1.22
CA THR A 48 9.12 0.84 -2.48
C THR A 48 10.57 0.42 -2.33
N VAL A 49 11.18 0.69 -1.17
CA VAL A 49 12.55 0.25 -0.85
C VAL A 49 12.57 -1.23 -0.47
N ALA A 50 11.59 -1.69 0.32
CA ALA A 50 11.55 -3.06 0.81
C ALA A 50 11.15 -4.10 -0.25
N ASP A 51 10.26 -3.73 -1.17
CA ASP A 51 9.84 -4.57 -2.30
C ASP A 51 9.55 -3.72 -3.55
N PRO A 52 10.61 -3.37 -4.31
CA PRO A 52 10.48 -2.60 -5.54
C PRO A 52 9.59 -3.28 -6.59
N ASP A 53 9.53 -4.61 -6.61
CA ASP A 53 8.73 -5.36 -7.58
C ASP A 53 7.24 -5.32 -7.24
N ALA A 54 6.87 -5.38 -5.95
CA ALA A 54 5.50 -5.13 -5.53
C ALA A 54 5.06 -3.70 -5.88
N ALA A 55 5.92 -2.70 -5.68
CA ALA A 55 5.63 -1.33 -6.09
C ALA A 55 5.38 -1.22 -7.62
N ARG A 56 6.20 -1.89 -8.45
CA ARG A 56 5.98 -1.96 -9.91
C ARG A 56 4.66 -2.65 -10.27
N ARG A 57 4.29 -3.73 -9.57
CA ARG A 57 2.99 -4.42 -9.75
C ARG A 57 1.83 -3.48 -9.40
N ALA A 58 1.90 -2.77 -8.27
CA ALA A 58 0.91 -1.79 -7.87
C ALA A 58 0.71 -0.69 -8.92
N VAL A 59 1.79 -0.13 -9.47
CA VAL A 59 1.71 0.88 -10.55
C VAL A 59 1.05 0.31 -11.81
N ARG A 60 1.31 -0.95 -12.17
CA ARG A 60 0.63 -1.60 -13.31
C ARG A 60 -0.88 -1.74 -13.08
N LEU A 61 -1.29 -2.19 -11.89
CA LEU A 61 -2.70 -2.32 -11.52
C LEU A 61 -3.45 -0.97 -11.59
N LEU A 62 -2.79 0.13 -11.20
CA LEU A 62 -3.36 1.47 -11.33
C LEU A 62 -3.47 1.92 -12.79
N LYS A 63 -2.50 1.57 -13.64
CA LYS A 63 -2.46 1.92 -15.06
C LYS A 63 -3.41 1.10 -15.93
N GLU A 64 -3.81 -0.10 -15.50
CA GLU A 64 -4.76 -0.95 -16.22
C GLU A 64 -6.22 -0.51 -16.05
N ARG A 65 -6.49 0.51 -15.21
CA ARG A 65 -7.85 1.05 -14.99
C ARG A 65 -8.17 2.40 -15.66
N PRO A 66 -7.98 2.57 -16.99
CA PRO A 66 -8.63 3.62 -17.77
C PRO A 66 -9.55 3.02 -18.84
N SER A 67 -10.52 2.18 -18.49
CA SER A 67 -11.71 1.96 -19.33
C SER A 67 -12.78 1.20 -18.56
N ALA A 68 -13.57 1.93 -17.80
CA ALA A 68 -14.97 1.55 -17.57
C ALA A 68 -15.79 2.78 -17.97
N ALA A 69 -15.97 2.95 -19.28
CA ALA A 69 -16.97 3.83 -19.84
C ALA A 69 -17.97 2.94 -20.59
N PRO A 70 -19.24 2.85 -20.17
CA PRO A 70 -20.36 2.67 -21.09
C PRO A 70 -20.67 3.97 -21.84
#